data_AF-A0A9N9N6M6-F1
#
_entry.id   AF-A0A9N9N6M6-F1
#
_cell.length_a   1.000
_cell.length_b   1.000
_cell.length_c   1.000
_cell.angle_alpha   90.00
_cell.angle_beta   90.00
_cell.angle_gamma   90.00
#
_symmetry.space_group_name_H-M   'P 1'
#
loop_
_entity.id
_entity.type
_entity.pdbx_description
1 polymer ?
#
loop_
_entity_poly.entity_id
_entity_poly.type
_entity_poly.pdbx_seq_one_letter_code
_entity_poly.pdbx_strand_id
1 'polypeptide(L)'
;MNGMKGPSNSPLDSSPTRYTTDIMVFCFVLGEVPAIENHFVVDITDKIKNISHLQNAIKEVKKPQLNDFALNDLKLWKVYIPINKNEAKLFILDKQPQEVDIERDLEGQKLIPSDDVPKDFCQQQPPLKIIHIIAILTHGQKIMKSIMELPENPEAYSNPKKFLPLPFPFLGERKPVERFFINDDDKFIYMGRKAFVNVLNTINELKRGRSYMDCFIYGTIGYGKSYILATIACFLLRTGKRVVYLPDCRELAKKPENYIKLALFLAYIDNIEKINEISTCKTTDDIVAFCESSEPVYFIVDQMNALDYRNNTEIVEVKKATILDVLNRMTSEHYCVKSSSANNESALYLIQKQTNDRRIELYGGFDEDEMSQWWMQNRENLPSMDDEQRKKIEYTTGRNPLFLSFLPGSEKNFDDAWKRLKLILMEKIQVQMTNFSDIIKRERWDT
;
A
#
# COMPACT_ATOMS: atom_id res chain seq x y z
N MET A 1 -37.69 -46.95 82.05
CA MET A 1 -38.78 -47.15 81.07
C MET A 1 -38.71 -46.03 80.05
N ASN A 2 -38.89 -46.37 78.77
CA ASN A 2 -38.99 -45.50 77.59
C ASN A 2 -37.73 -44.73 77.15
N GLY A 3 -37.03 -45.31 76.16
CA GLY A 3 -36.07 -44.62 75.30
C GLY A 3 -36.75 -44.15 74.00
N MET A 4 -36.51 -42.88 73.66
CA MET A 4 -37.04 -42.21 72.48
C MET A 4 -36.27 -42.58 71.19
N LYS A 5 -37.03 -42.92 70.14
CA LYS A 5 -36.60 -43.02 68.74
C LYS A 5 -36.92 -41.70 68.02
N GLY A 6 -35.95 -41.13 67.30
CA GLY A 6 -36.15 -40.15 66.23
C GLY A 6 -35.77 -40.80 64.89
N PRO A 7 -36.44 -40.45 63.77
CA PRO A 7 -36.51 -41.28 62.58
C PRO A 7 -35.33 -41.09 61.60
N SER A 8 -35.09 -42.17 60.86
CA SER A 8 -34.08 -42.37 59.82
C SER A 8 -34.30 -41.48 58.58
N ASN A 9 -33.29 -40.70 58.21
CA ASN A 9 -33.15 -40.11 56.88
C ASN A 9 -32.32 -41.04 55.99
N SER A 10 -32.94 -41.56 54.93
CA SER A 10 -32.28 -42.15 53.77
C SER A 10 -31.60 -41.05 52.92
N PRO A 11 -30.47 -41.32 52.25
CA PRO A 11 -29.82 -40.33 51.39
C PRO A 11 -30.61 -40.15 50.09
N LEU A 12 -30.99 -38.90 49.80
CA LEU A 12 -31.44 -38.48 48.48
C LEU A 12 -30.24 -38.42 47.54
N ASP A 13 -30.38 -39.18 46.45
CA ASP A 13 -29.57 -39.15 45.25
C ASP A 13 -29.52 -37.73 44.67
N SER A 14 -28.34 -37.10 44.68
CA SER A 14 -28.09 -35.85 43.98
C SER A 14 -27.04 -36.10 42.89
N SER A 15 -27.53 -36.39 41.69
CA SER A 15 -26.73 -36.34 40.47
C SER A 15 -26.09 -34.95 40.32
N PRO A 16 -24.77 -34.84 40.05
CA PRO A 16 -24.14 -33.54 39.87
C PRO A 16 -24.59 -32.92 38.55
N THR A 17 -25.26 -31.77 38.65
CA THR A 17 -25.47 -30.84 37.54
C THR A 17 -24.12 -30.44 36.94
N ARG A 18 -23.89 -30.83 35.68
CA ARG A 18 -22.75 -30.34 34.88
C ARG A 18 -22.94 -28.85 34.63
N TYR A 19 -22.16 -28.02 35.31
CA TYR A 19 -21.96 -26.64 34.89
C TYR A 19 -21.10 -26.67 33.61
N THR A 20 -21.70 -26.39 32.45
CA THR A 20 -20.96 -26.06 31.22
C THR A 20 -20.43 -24.64 31.39
N THR A 21 -19.17 -24.49 31.79
CA THR A 21 -18.51 -23.18 31.81
C THR A 21 -18.10 -22.83 30.39
N ASP A 22 -18.82 -21.90 29.76
CA ASP A 22 -18.40 -21.28 28.50
C ASP A 22 -17.05 -20.58 28.70
N ILE A 23 -16.06 -20.89 27.86
CA ILE A 23 -14.70 -20.34 27.97
C ILE A 23 -14.59 -19.13 27.05
N MET A 24 -14.32 -17.95 27.60
CA MET A 24 -14.06 -16.75 26.79
C MET A 24 -12.60 -16.72 26.33
N VAL A 25 -12.41 -16.58 25.02
CA VAL A 25 -11.10 -16.35 24.40
C VAL A 25 -11.05 -14.95 23.81
N PHE A 26 -9.97 -14.22 24.12
CA PHE A 26 -9.71 -12.92 23.52
C PHE A 26 -9.00 -13.13 22.17
N CYS A 27 -9.26 -12.28 21.20
CA CYS A 27 -8.72 -12.43 19.87
C CYS A 27 -8.18 -11.07 19.41
N PHE A 28 -7.01 -11.10 18.78
CA PHE A 28 -6.43 -9.96 18.11
C PHE A 28 -6.41 -10.22 16.61
N VAL A 29 -6.42 -9.15 15.82
CA VAL A 29 -6.09 -9.22 14.40
C VAL A 29 -4.76 -8.51 14.21
N LEU A 30 -3.73 -9.22 13.73
CA LEU A 30 -2.42 -8.59 13.51
C LEU A 30 -2.57 -7.50 12.44
N GLY A 31 -2.18 -6.27 12.76
CA GLY A 31 -2.38 -5.10 11.90
C GLY A 31 -3.68 -4.30 12.17
N GLU A 32 -4.43 -4.60 13.23
CA GLU A 32 -5.42 -3.70 13.82
C GLU A 32 -4.81 -2.97 15.02
N VAL A 33 -4.60 -1.65 14.85
CA VAL A 33 -3.93 -0.78 15.83
C VAL A 33 -4.90 0.31 16.29
N PRO A 34 -4.94 0.68 17.59
CA PRO A 34 -4.19 0.05 18.68
C PRO A 34 -4.80 -1.30 19.08
N ALA A 35 -3.97 -2.32 19.25
CA ALA A 35 -4.39 -3.70 19.49
C ALA A 35 -5.29 -3.80 20.74
N ILE A 36 -4.98 -3.02 21.78
CA ILE A 36 -5.72 -2.99 23.04
C ILE A 36 -7.18 -2.55 22.88
N GLU A 37 -7.50 -1.72 21.89
CA GLU A 37 -8.88 -1.25 21.64
C GLU A 37 -9.63 -2.13 20.63
N ASN A 38 -8.89 -2.84 19.76
CA ASN A 38 -9.47 -3.61 18.65
C ASN A 38 -9.62 -5.12 18.93
N HIS A 39 -9.23 -5.57 20.13
CA HIS A 39 -9.46 -6.94 20.55
C HIS A 39 -10.96 -7.27 20.65
N PHE A 40 -11.28 -8.54 20.44
CA PHE A 40 -12.66 -9.04 20.53
C PHE A 40 -12.69 -10.37 21.28
N VAL A 41 -13.89 -10.83 21.65
CA VAL A 41 -14.08 -12.05 22.44
C VAL A 41 -14.81 -13.08 21.60
N VAL A 42 -14.40 -14.34 21.74
CA VAL A 42 -15.06 -15.52 21.15
C VAL A 42 -15.32 -16.52 22.26
N ASP A 43 -16.56 -16.98 22.37
CA ASP A 43 -16.96 -17.98 23.35
C ASP A 43 -16.70 -19.39 22.81
N ILE A 44 -15.83 -20.13 23.49
CA ILE A 44 -15.64 -21.56 23.31
C ILE A 44 -16.72 -22.29 24.09
N THR A 45 -17.73 -22.72 23.34
CA THR A 45 -18.83 -23.56 23.78
C THR A 45 -18.57 -25.02 23.38
N ASP A 46 -19.41 -25.95 23.85
CA ASP A 46 -19.38 -27.37 23.45
C ASP A 46 -19.52 -27.61 21.93
N LYS A 47 -19.91 -26.57 21.17
CA LYS A 47 -19.99 -26.62 19.70
C LYS A 47 -18.62 -26.48 19.03
N ILE A 48 -17.63 -25.90 19.71
CA ILE A 48 -16.28 -25.70 19.18
C ILE A 48 -15.40 -26.89 19.56
N LYS A 49 -15.37 -27.91 18.71
CA LYS A 49 -14.64 -29.16 18.99
C LYS A 49 -13.16 -29.15 18.61
N ASN A 50 -12.78 -28.35 17.62
CA ASN A 50 -11.43 -28.29 17.06
C ASN A 50 -11.10 -26.87 16.61
N ILE A 51 -9.85 -26.66 16.19
CA ILE A 51 -9.37 -25.35 15.73
C ILE A 51 -10.13 -24.85 14.49
N SER A 52 -10.58 -25.73 13.60
CA SER A 52 -11.38 -25.32 12.44
C SER A 52 -12.77 -24.76 12.82
N HIS A 53 -13.41 -25.33 13.83
CA HIS A 53 -14.64 -24.75 14.39
C HIS A 53 -14.38 -23.39 15.04
N LEU A 54 -13.20 -23.20 15.64
CA LEU A 54 -12.80 -21.93 16.24
C LEU A 54 -12.50 -20.86 15.18
N GLN A 55 -11.87 -21.23 14.06
CA GLN A 55 -11.72 -20.35 12.88
C GLN A 55 -13.08 -19.85 12.39
N ASN A 56 -14.07 -20.74 12.28
CA ASN A 56 -15.44 -20.38 11.91
C ASN A 56 -16.06 -19.39 12.90
N ALA A 57 -15.97 -19.66 14.20
CA ALA A 57 -16.51 -18.77 15.23
C ALA A 57 -15.89 -17.36 15.16
N ILE A 58 -14.58 -17.26 14.96
CA ILE A 58 -13.89 -15.98 14.75
C ILE A 58 -14.41 -15.25 13.51
N LYS A 59 -14.56 -15.95 12.37
CA LYS A 59 -15.11 -15.37 11.14
C LYS A 59 -16.51 -14.81 11.35
N GLU A 60 -17.37 -15.51 12.09
CA GLU A 60 -18.74 -15.08 12.39
C GLU A 60 -18.77 -13.82 13.26
N VAL A 61 -17.92 -13.74 14.30
CA VAL A 61 -17.85 -12.57 15.18
C VAL A 61 -17.31 -11.34 14.44
N LYS A 62 -16.33 -11.51 13.55
CA LYS A 62 -15.72 -10.41 12.78
C LYS A 62 -16.38 -10.16 11.42
N LYS A 63 -17.66 -10.52 11.26
CA LYS A 63 -18.39 -10.13 10.04
C LYS A 63 -18.60 -8.61 9.98
N PRO A 64 -18.49 -7.98 8.79
CA PRO A 64 -18.19 -8.58 7.48
C PRO A 64 -16.69 -8.69 7.15
N GLN A 65 -15.81 -8.29 8.06
CA GLN A 65 -14.37 -8.10 7.81
C GLN A 65 -13.66 -9.39 7.37
N LEU A 66 -14.09 -10.55 7.87
CA LEU A 66 -13.50 -11.85 7.53
C LEU A 66 -14.32 -12.72 6.55
N ASN A 67 -15.41 -12.23 5.95
CA ASN A 67 -16.31 -13.06 5.13
C ASN A 67 -15.59 -13.80 3.99
N ASP A 68 -14.70 -13.10 3.28
CA ASP A 68 -14.11 -13.56 2.02
C ASP A 68 -12.90 -14.49 2.21
N PHE A 69 -12.47 -14.75 3.45
CA PHE A 69 -11.34 -15.63 3.74
C PHE A 69 -11.75 -17.10 3.68
N ALA A 70 -10.99 -17.96 2.98
CA ALA A 70 -11.15 -19.38 3.22
C ALA A 70 -10.71 -19.71 4.66
N LEU A 71 -11.36 -20.68 5.31
CA LEU A 71 -11.03 -21.03 6.70
C LEU A 71 -9.56 -21.43 6.86
N ASN A 72 -8.98 -22.06 5.84
CA ASN A 72 -7.60 -22.52 5.84
C ASN A 72 -6.59 -21.35 5.79
N ASP A 73 -7.01 -20.17 5.33
CA ASP A 73 -6.15 -18.98 5.25
C ASP A 73 -6.08 -18.26 6.58
N LEU A 74 -7.05 -18.49 7.46
CA LEU A 74 -7.10 -17.94 8.81
C LEU A 74 -6.16 -18.71 9.74
N LYS A 75 -4.87 -18.39 9.70
CA LYS A 75 -3.88 -18.99 10.60
C LYS A 75 -4.10 -18.53 12.03
N LEU A 76 -4.29 -19.48 12.94
CA LEU A 76 -4.47 -19.19 14.36
C LEU A 76 -3.18 -19.49 15.11
N TRP A 77 -2.81 -18.59 16.01
CA TRP A 77 -1.69 -18.76 16.94
C TRP A 77 -2.20 -18.59 18.35
N LYS A 78 -1.73 -19.44 19.25
CA LYS A 78 -1.91 -19.27 20.69
C LYS A 78 -0.74 -18.47 21.23
N VAL A 79 -1.01 -17.30 21.78
CA VAL A 79 0.00 -16.44 22.43
C VAL A 79 -0.42 -16.07 23.85
N TYR A 80 0.56 -15.77 24.70
CA TYR A 80 0.33 -15.30 26.07
C TYR A 80 0.62 -13.80 26.16
N ILE A 81 -0.44 -12.98 26.17
CA ILE A 81 -0.35 -11.51 26.23
C ILE A 81 -1.35 -10.99 27.28
N PRO A 82 -0.90 -10.55 28.45
CA PRO A 82 -1.77 -9.90 29.41
C PRO A 82 -2.45 -8.64 28.83
N ILE A 83 -3.79 -8.56 28.86
CA ILE A 83 -4.55 -7.36 28.48
C ILE A 83 -4.50 -6.34 29.63
N ASN A 84 -3.31 -5.81 29.91
CA ASN A 84 -3.09 -4.68 30.83
C ASN A 84 -2.33 -3.58 30.08
N LYS A 85 -2.49 -2.31 30.47
CA LYS A 85 -1.95 -1.16 29.71
C LYS A 85 -0.41 -1.08 29.65
N ASN A 86 0.33 -1.98 30.30
CA ASN A 86 1.79 -1.90 30.47
C ASN A 86 2.55 -3.13 29.94
N GLU A 87 1.92 -3.97 29.11
CA GLU A 87 2.55 -5.19 28.61
C GLU A 87 3.40 -4.91 27.36
N ALA A 88 4.68 -5.31 27.41
CA ALA A 88 5.63 -5.13 26.30
C ALA A 88 5.14 -5.79 24.99
N LYS A 89 4.46 -6.94 25.11
CA LYS A 89 3.91 -7.69 23.97
C LYS A 89 2.74 -6.98 23.28
N LEU A 90 1.99 -6.11 23.95
CA LEU A 90 0.95 -5.30 23.28
C LEU A 90 1.57 -4.28 22.32
N PHE A 91 2.69 -3.66 22.71
CA PHE A 91 3.43 -2.76 21.82
C PHE A 91 4.04 -3.48 20.61
N ILE A 92 4.29 -4.79 20.71
CA ILE A 92 4.72 -5.60 19.56
C ILE A 92 3.56 -5.78 18.58
N LEU A 93 2.32 -5.98 19.06
CA LEU A 93 1.14 -6.10 18.20
C LEU A 93 0.77 -4.80 17.47
N ASP A 94 1.18 -3.65 18.01
CA ASP A 94 1.01 -2.35 17.36
C ASP A 94 2.05 -2.08 16.25
N LYS A 95 3.06 -2.94 16.10
CA LYS A 95 4.03 -2.87 14.99
C LYS A 95 3.42 -3.40 13.69
N GLN A 96 4.10 -3.13 12.58
CA GLN A 96 3.71 -3.67 11.28
C GLN A 96 3.69 -5.20 11.29
N PRO A 97 2.68 -5.86 10.67
CA PRO A 97 2.58 -7.32 10.65
C PRO A 97 3.82 -8.04 10.14
N GLN A 98 4.56 -7.43 9.21
CA GLN A 98 5.78 -8.02 8.63
C GLN A 98 7.00 -7.95 9.57
N GLU A 99 6.94 -7.11 10.61
CA GLU A 99 8.01 -6.95 11.60
C GLU A 99 7.81 -7.85 12.82
N VAL A 100 6.67 -8.53 12.92
CA VAL A 100 6.31 -9.37 14.06
C VAL A 100 6.49 -10.84 13.69
N ASP A 101 7.50 -11.47 14.27
CA ASP A 101 7.61 -12.92 14.28
C ASP A 101 6.76 -13.44 15.45
N ILE A 102 5.54 -13.92 15.15
CA ILE A 102 4.61 -14.37 16.20
C ILE A 102 5.21 -15.49 17.06
N GLU A 103 6.00 -16.39 16.46
CA GLU A 103 6.60 -17.51 17.18
C GLU A 103 7.69 -17.01 18.14
N ARG A 104 8.56 -16.10 17.69
CA ARG A 104 9.70 -15.60 18.48
C ARG A 104 9.36 -14.43 19.40
N ASP A 105 8.70 -13.41 18.86
CA ASP A 105 8.45 -12.14 19.55
C ASP A 105 7.29 -12.23 20.55
N LEU A 106 6.32 -13.10 20.26
CA LEU A 106 5.13 -13.28 21.10
C LEU A 106 5.10 -14.66 21.79
N GLU A 107 6.13 -15.48 21.60
CA GLU A 107 6.22 -16.87 22.08
C GLU A 107 5.00 -17.69 21.61
N GLY A 108 4.58 -17.46 20.37
CA GLY A 108 3.36 -18.03 19.82
C GLY A 108 3.50 -19.48 19.41
N GLN A 109 2.47 -20.27 19.73
CA GLN A 109 2.31 -21.63 19.25
C GLN A 109 1.27 -21.67 18.13
N LYS A 110 1.66 -22.09 16.93
CA LYS A 110 0.74 -22.25 15.81
C LYS A 110 -0.27 -23.36 16.10
N LEU A 111 -1.55 -23.08 15.87
CA LEU A 111 -2.64 -24.04 16.04
C LEU A 111 -2.98 -24.69 14.69
N ILE A 112 -3.03 -26.03 14.65
CA ILE A 112 -3.35 -26.77 13.42
C ILE A 112 -4.87 -26.98 13.35
N PRO A 113 -5.54 -26.77 12.20
CA PRO A 113 -7.00 -26.84 12.09
C PRO A 113 -7.65 -28.14 12.59
N SER A 114 -6.95 -29.27 12.44
CA SER A 114 -7.41 -30.60 12.85
C SER A 114 -7.20 -30.90 14.33
N ASP A 115 -6.43 -30.08 15.04
CA ASP A 115 -6.15 -30.32 16.46
C ASP A 115 -7.39 -30.04 17.31
N ASP A 116 -7.52 -30.81 18.39
CA ASP A 116 -8.45 -30.48 19.46
C ASP A 116 -8.11 -29.11 20.02
N VAL A 117 -9.13 -28.39 20.46
CA VAL A 117 -8.94 -27.13 21.20
C VAL A 117 -8.09 -27.42 22.45
N PRO A 118 -6.93 -26.77 22.63
CA PRO A 118 -6.04 -27.00 23.77
C PRO A 118 -6.78 -27.01 25.12
N LYS A 119 -6.67 -28.12 25.87
CA LYS A 119 -7.39 -28.31 27.14
C LYS A 119 -6.98 -27.32 28.23
N ASP A 120 -5.80 -26.71 28.10
CA ASP A 120 -5.33 -25.69 29.03
C ASP A 120 -6.01 -24.34 28.83
N PHE A 121 -6.73 -24.12 27.71
CA PHE A 121 -7.74 -23.07 27.62
C PHE A 121 -8.83 -23.23 28.69
N CYS A 122 -9.12 -24.47 29.13
CA CYS A 122 -10.08 -24.79 30.18
C CYS A 122 -9.50 -24.70 31.60
N GLN A 123 -8.17 -24.70 31.76
CA GLN A 123 -7.50 -24.81 33.07
C GLN A 123 -6.90 -23.49 33.56
N GLN A 124 -6.75 -22.49 32.69
CA GLN A 124 -6.10 -21.20 32.99
C GLN A 124 -7.06 -20.04 33.30
N GLN A 125 -8.15 -20.27 34.03
CA GLN A 125 -8.87 -19.15 34.64
C GLN A 125 -8.35 -18.84 36.05
N PRO A 126 -7.43 -17.87 36.17
CA PRO A 126 -7.58 -16.80 37.18
C PRO A 126 -7.27 -15.40 36.58
N PRO A 127 -7.57 -14.27 37.27
CA PRO A 127 -8.46 -13.16 36.87
C PRO A 127 -8.04 -12.28 35.66
N LEU A 128 -7.02 -12.68 34.90
CA LEU A 128 -6.46 -11.92 33.79
C LEU A 128 -6.97 -12.48 32.47
N LYS A 129 -7.58 -11.61 31.66
CA LYS A 129 -8.08 -11.85 30.30
C LYS A 129 -6.96 -12.36 29.41
N ILE A 130 -6.77 -13.68 29.35
CA ILE A 130 -5.64 -14.32 28.69
C ILE A 130 -6.22 -15.49 27.91
N ILE A 131 -6.14 -15.37 26.59
CA ILE A 131 -5.93 -16.36 25.54
C ILE A 131 -6.10 -15.52 24.27
N HIS A 132 -5.13 -15.53 23.36
CA HIS A 132 -5.15 -14.70 22.16
C HIS A 132 -4.99 -15.52 20.91
N ILE A 133 -6.01 -15.48 20.06
CA ILE A 133 -5.93 -15.97 18.70
C ILE A 133 -5.66 -14.78 17.80
N ILE A 134 -4.51 -14.82 17.09
CA ILE A 134 -4.18 -13.81 16.08
C ILE A 134 -4.76 -14.24 14.73
N ALA A 135 -5.80 -13.54 14.26
CA ALA A 135 -6.20 -13.59 12.86
C ALA A 135 -5.32 -12.63 12.05
N ILE A 136 -4.63 -13.09 11.01
CA ILE A 136 -3.76 -12.21 10.22
C ILE A 136 -4.60 -11.56 9.12
N LEU A 137 -5.06 -10.33 9.34
CA LEU A 137 -5.49 -9.44 8.26
C LEU A 137 -4.30 -8.55 7.91
N THR A 138 -3.42 -9.01 7.03
CA THR A 138 -2.24 -8.19 6.68
C THR A 138 -2.72 -6.87 6.06
N HIS A 139 -1.99 -5.79 6.32
CA HIS A 139 -2.23 -4.50 5.67
C HIS A 139 -2.37 -4.63 4.13
N GLY A 140 -1.65 -5.58 3.51
CA GLY A 140 -1.80 -5.88 2.09
C GLY A 140 -3.12 -6.50 1.67
N GLN A 141 -3.77 -7.29 2.52
CA GLN A 141 -5.12 -7.79 2.25
C GLN A 141 -6.16 -6.66 2.30
N LYS A 142 -6.00 -5.68 3.21
CA LYS A 142 -6.86 -4.47 3.25
C LYS A 142 -6.73 -3.65 1.96
N ILE A 143 -5.50 -3.44 1.49
CA ILE A 143 -5.22 -2.77 0.21
C ILE A 143 -5.85 -3.58 -0.93
N MET A 144 -5.62 -4.88 -0.99
CA MET A 144 -6.12 -5.71 -2.09
C MET A 144 -7.64 -5.74 -2.14
N LYS A 145 -8.32 -5.85 -0.99
CA LYS A 145 -9.78 -5.74 -0.92
C LYS A 145 -10.28 -4.41 -1.47
N SER A 146 -9.66 -3.30 -1.05
CA SER A 146 -10.00 -1.97 -1.55
C SER A 146 -9.75 -1.83 -3.05
N ILE A 147 -8.71 -2.49 -3.58
CA ILE A 147 -8.44 -2.54 -5.03
C ILE A 147 -9.55 -3.30 -5.75
N MET A 148 -10.02 -4.44 -5.22
CA MET A 148 -11.07 -5.26 -5.83
C MET A 148 -12.42 -4.55 -5.93
N GLU A 149 -12.68 -3.55 -5.09
CA GLU A 149 -13.88 -2.71 -5.14
C GLU A 149 -13.83 -1.63 -6.25
N LEU A 150 -12.68 -1.44 -6.90
CA LEU A 150 -12.52 -0.42 -7.94
C LEU A 150 -13.23 -0.79 -9.26
N PRO A 151 -13.57 0.21 -10.10
CA PRO A 151 -14.19 -0.03 -11.41
C PRO A 151 -13.32 -0.92 -12.34
N GLU A 152 -13.95 -1.88 -13.00
CA GLU A 152 -13.28 -2.73 -14.01
C GLU A 152 -13.13 -2.04 -15.37
N ASN A 153 -14.01 -1.08 -15.68
CA ASN A 153 -13.97 -0.38 -16.96
C ASN A 153 -12.87 0.71 -16.93
N PRO A 154 -11.83 0.62 -17.79
CA PRO A 154 -10.74 1.60 -17.84
C PRO A 154 -11.22 3.03 -18.14
N GLU A 155 -12.36 3.19 -18.84
CA GLU A 155 -12.96 4.51 -19.12
C GLU A 155 -13.36 5.27 -17.85
N ALA A 156 -13.57 4.57 -16.72
CA ALA A 156 -13.83 5.24 -15.45
C ALA A 156 -12.63 6.08 -14.98
N TYR A 157 -11.41 5.67 -15.30
CA TYR A 157 -10.16 6.33 -14.94
C TYR A 157 -9.70 7.33 -16.00
N SER A 158 -10.34 7.34 -17.18
CA SER A 158 -10.13 8.35 -18.21
C SER A 158 -11.16 9.48 -18.22
N ASN A 159 -12.25 9.35 -17.45
CA ASN A 159 -13.30 10.34 -17.38
C ASN A 159 -12.97 11.47 -16.37
N PRO A 160 -12.77 12.73 -16.81
CA PRO A 160 -12.41 13.83 -15.91
C PRO A 160 -13.46 14.17 -14.86
N LYS A 161 -14.71 13.73 -15.05
CA LYS A 161 -15.80 13.93 -14.08
C LYS A 161 -15.70 12.99 -12.88
N LYS A 162 -14.85 11.97 -12.93
CA LYS A 162 -14.70 10.97 -11.87
C LYS A 162 -13.48 11.28 -11.01
N PHE A 163 -13.73 11.48 -9.72
CA PHE A 163 -12.71 11.59 -8.68
C PHE A 163 -12.77 10.32 -7.83
N LEU A 164 -11.81 9.44 -8.04
CA LEU A 164 -11.79 8.10 -7.47
C LEU A 164 -10.86 8.07 -6.25
N PRO A 165 -11.34 7.68 -5.06
CA PRO A 165 -10.47 7.36 -3.95
C PRO A 165 -9.83 5.99 -4.18
N LEU A 166 -8.52 5.96 -4.40
CA LEU A 166 -7.76 4.76 -4.70
C LEU A 166 -6.83 4.40 -3.53
N PRO A 167 -6.77 3.13 -3.10
CA PRO A 167 -5.76 2.70 -2.13
C PRO A 167 -4.37 2.85 -2.72
N PHE A 168 -3.38 3.22 -1.90
CA PHE A 168 -2.00 3.34 -2.36
C PHE A 168 -1.37 1.94 -2.54
N PRO A 169 -0.97 1.53 -3.76
CA PRO A 169 -0.64 0.12 -4.06
C PRO A 169 0.81 -0.22 -3.69
N PHE A 170 1.20 0.00 -2.42
CA PHE A 170 2.53 -0.30 -1.90
C PHE A 170 2.47 -0.50 -0.38
N LEU A 171 3.20 -1.48 0.18
CA LEU A 171 3.14 -1.81 1.62
C LEU A 171 4.11 -1.03 2.51
N GLY A 172 5.09 -0.33 1.96
CA GLY A 172 6.03 0.42 2.79
C GLY A 172 5.39 1.61 3.48
N GLU A 173 5.82 1.90 4.71
CA GLU A 173 5.33 3.03 5.52
C GLU A 173 5.68 4.39 4.90
N ARG A 174 6.87 4.49 4.31
CA ARG A 174 7.33 5.72 3.65
C ARG A 174 6.67 5.88 2.30
N LYS A 175 5.50 6.53 2.30
CA LYS A 175 4.81 6.97 1.09
C LYS A 175 5.41 8.28 0.57
N PRO A 176 5.32 8.54 -0.75
CA PRO A 176 5.78 9.80 -1.35
C PRO A 176 4.81 10.99 -1.09
N VAL A 177 4.68 11.39 0.18
CA VAL A 177 3.75 12.45 0.65
C VAL A 177 4.03 13.84 0.07
N GLU A 178 5.24 14.07 -0.46
CA GLU A 178 5.57 15.31 -1.20
C GLU A 178 4.80 15.44 -2.52
N ARG A 179 4.32 14.30 -3.06
CA ARG A 179 3.64 14.21 -4.36
C ARG A 179 2.18 13.78 -4.21
N PHE A 180 1.90 12.92 -3.25
CA PHE A 180 0.56 12.38 -3.00
C PHE A 180 -0.04 12.98 -1.74
N PHE A 181 -1.27 13.46 -1.85
CA PHE A 181 -2.12 13.65 -0.68
C PHE A 181 -2.78 12.31 -0.36
N ILE A 182 -2.21 11.59 0.62
CA ILE A 182 -2.72 10.30 1.09
C ILE A 182 -3.41 10.56 2.43
N ASN A 183 -4.67 10.11 2.53
CA ASN A 183 -5.46 10.27 3.75
C ASN A 183 -5.16 9.17 4.78
N ASP A 184 -5.83 9.24 5.94
CA ASP A 184 -5.64 8.28 7.05
C ASP A 184 -6.05 6.84 6.68
N ASP A 185 -6.83 6.64 5.61
CA ASP A 185 -7.21 5.33 5.08
C ASP A 185 -6.22 4.78 4.03
N ASP A 186 -5.03 5.39 3.91
CA ASP A 186 -4.03 5.07 2.88
C ASP A 186 -4.55 5.22 1.43
N LYS A 187 -5.50 6.14 1.22
CA LYS A 187 -6.08 6.42 -0.11
C LYS A 187 -5.64 7.79 -0.64
N PHE A 188 -5.47 7.86 -1.95
CA PHE A 188 -5.28 9.11 -2.69
C PHE A 188 -6.46 9.35 -3.63
N ILE A 189 -6.78 10.61 -3.90
CA ILE A 189 -7.82 10.98 -4.87
C ILE A 189 -7.21 11.07 -6.26
N TYR A 190 -7.76 10.30 -7.19
CA TYR A 190 -7.41 10.34 -8.60
C TYR A 190 -8.55 10.96 -9.42
N MET A 191 -8.30 12.12 -10.02
CA MET A 191 -9.15 12.66 -11.06
C MET A 191 -8.90 11.89 -12.36
N GLY A 192 -9.95 11.39 -13.00
CA GLY A 192 -9.81 10.68 -14.27
C GLY A 192 -9.07 11.53 -15.31
N ARG A 193 -8.09 10.93 -15.99
CA ARG A 193 -7.23 11.60 -16.97
C ARG A 193 -7.43 10.99 -18.35
N LYS A 194 -7.68 11.80 -19.38
CA LYS A 194 -7.86 11.27 -20.74
C LYS A 194 -6.64 10.49 -21.24
N ALA A 195 -5.45 10.83 -20.74
CA ALA A 195 -4.22 10.10 -21.02
C ALA A 195 -4.22 8.65 -20.49
N PHE A 196 -5.02 8.31 -19.48
CA PHE A 196 -4.96 7.02 -18.79
C PHE A 196 -5.15 5.81 -19.73
N VAL A 197 -6.21 5.79 -20.54
CA VAL A 197 -6.47 4.68 -21.49
C VAL A 197 -5.33 4.51 -22.49
N ASN A 198 -4.75 5.61 -22.99
CA ASN A 198 -3.61 5.52 -23.90
C ASN A 198 -2.38 4.89 -23.22
N VAL A 199 -2.08 5.31 -21.99
CA VAL A 199 -0.97 4.75 -21.20
C VAL A 199 -1.22 3.27 -20.92
N LEU A 200 -2.43 2.90 -20.49
CA LEU A 200 -2.82 1.52 -20.20
C LEU A 200 -2.72 0.63 -21.45
N ASN A 201 -3.23 1.09 -22.60
CA ASN A 201 -3.15 0.35 -23.86
C ASN A 201 -1.70 0.07 -24.26
N THR A 202 -0.83 1.08 -24.14
CA THR A 202 0.60 0.93 -24.43
C THR A 202 1.26 -0.12 -23.52
N ILE A 203 0.91 -0.15 -22.23
CA ILE A 203 1.42 -1.14 -21.27
C ILE A 203 0.89 -2.54 -21.58
N ASN A 204 -0.37 -2.66 -22.02
CA ASN A 204 -0.97 -3.94 -22.40
C ASN A 204 -0.41 -4.52 -23.72
N GLU A 205 0.26 -3.72 -24.54
CA GLU A 205 0.97 -4.18 -25.74
C GLU A 205 2.31 -4.87 -25.44
N LEU A 206 2.82 -4.75 -24.21
CA LEU A 206 4.08 -5.38 -23.80
C LEU A 206 3.95 -6.91 -23.85
N LYS A 207 4.88 -7.58 -24.53
CA LYS A 207 4.83 -9.04 -24.73
C LYS A 207 6.23 -9.64 -24.80
N ARG A 208 6.42 -10.75 -24.08
CA ARG A 208 7.68 -11.51 -24.08
C ARG A 208 7.96 -12.11 -25.47
N GLY A 209 9.22 -12.02 -25.93
CA GLY A 209 9.76 -12.72 -27.10
C GLY A 209 9.28 -12.24 -28.49
N ARG A 210 8.29 -11.36 -28.58
CA ARG A 210 7.75 -10.86 -29.88
C ARG A 210 7.51 -9.34 -29.93
N SER A 211 7.70 -8.63 -28.82
CA SER A 211 7.45 -7.19 -28.71
C SER A 211 8.37 -6.57 -27.65
N TYR A 212 8.19 -5.28 -27.41
CA TYR A 212 8.76 -4.55 -26.30
C TYR A 212 8.32 -5.15 -24.96
N MET A 213 9.25 -5.26 -24.01
CA MET A 213 8.96 -5.61 -22.61
C MET A 213 9.07 -4.39 -21.69
N ASP A 214 9.68 -3.31 -22.19
CA ASP A 214 9.89 -2.07 -21.46
C ASP A 214 9.04 -0.93 -22.03
N CYS A 215 8.52 -0.11 -21.14
CA CYS A 215 7.86 1.15 -21.43
C CYS A 215 8.47 2.28 -20.59
N PHE A 216 8.78 3.40 -21.22
CA PHE A 216 9.31 4.59 -20.58
C PHE A 216 8.35 5.76 -20.73
N ILE A 217 7.93 6.32 -19.59
CA ILE A 217 7.01 7.45 -19.51
C ILE A 217 7.77 8.68 -19.03
N TYR A 218 7.73 9.76 -19.80
CA TYR A 218 8.39 11.02 -19.44
C TYR A 218 7.51 12.22 -19.74
N GLY A 219 7.83 13.35 -19.12
CA GLY A 219 7.07 14.58 -19.33
C GLY A 219 7.20 15.61 -18.22
N THR A 220 6.41 16.66 -18.29
CA THR A 220 6.50 17.82 -17.38
C THR A 220 6.32 17.41 -15.91
N ILE A 221 7.13 17.98 -15.01
CA ILE A 221 6.91 17.85 -13.56
C ILE A 221 5.51 18.35 -13.23
N GLY A 222 4.79 17.62 -12.37
CA GLY A 222 3.44 18.02 -11.96
C GLY A 222 2.30 17.64 -12.89
N TYR A 223 2.58 17.05 -14.07
CA TYR A 223 1.53 16.55 -14.98
C TYR A 223 0.60 15.50 -14.33
N GLY A 224 1.06 14.79 -13.30
CA GLY A 224 0.31 13.70 -12.66
C GLY A 224 0.74 12.30 -13.09
N LYS A 225 1.93 12.13 -13.68
CA LYS A 225 2.46 10.82 -14.11
C LYS A 225 2.44 9.77 -12.99
N SER A 226 2.89 10.16 -11.79
CA SER A 226 2.88 9.28 -10.62
C SER A 226 1.47 8.83 -10.23
N TYR A 227 0.49 9.73 -10.31
CA TYR A 227 -0.91 9.40 -10.05
C TYR A 227 -1.46 8.43 -11.10
N ILE A 228 -1.15 8.65 -12.38
CA ILE A 228 -1.51 7.72 -13.46
C ILE A 228 -0.89 6.34 -13.21
N LEU A 229 0.40 6.27 -12.85
CA LEU A 229 1.10 5.01 -12.60
C LEU A 229 0.58 4.24 -11.38
N ALA A 230 0.34 4.93 -10.26
CA ALA A 230 -0.29 4.31 -9.10
C ALA A 230 -1.70 3.79 -9.45
N THR A 231 -2.46 4.55 -10.23
CA THR A 231 -3.78 4.12 -10.72
C THR A 231 -3.69 2.90 -11.64
N ILE A 232 -2.70 2.86 -12.53
CA ILE A 232 -2.44 1.71 -13.41
C ILE A 232 -2.05 0.48 -12.58
N ALA A 233 -1.23 0.65 -11.54
CA ALA A 233 -0.90 -0.44 -10.62
C ALA A 233 -2.16 -1.01 -9.96
N CYS A 234 -3.06 -0.15 -9.43
CA CYS A 234 -4.36 -0.58 -8.92
C CYS A 234 -5.20 -1.31 -9.98
N PHE A 235 -5.29 -0.77 -11.20
CA PHE A 235 -6.10 -1.35 -12.27
C PHE A 235 -5.57 -2.73 -12.73
N LEU A 236 -4.26 -2.87 -12.86
CA LEU A 236 -3.62 -4.14 -13.22
C LEU A 236 -3.82 -5.20 -12.12
N LEU A 237 -3.65 -4.83 -10.85
CA LEU A 237 -3.98 -5.71 -9.71
C LEU A 237 -5.46 -6.11 -9.72
N ARG A 238 -6.37 -5.15 -9.94
CA ARG A 238 -7.82 -5.38 -10.05
C ARG A 238 -8.21 -6.36 -11.16
N THR A 239 -7.45 -6.37 -12.25
CA THR A 239 -7.67 -7.24 -13.42
C THR A 239 -6.88 -8.56 -13.33
N GLY A 240 -6.35 -8.88 -12.14
CA GLY A 240 -5.71 -10.17 -11.86
C GLY A 240 -4.26 -10.26 -12.32
N LYS A 241 -3.60 -9.14 -12.65
CA LYS A 241 -2.17 -9.11 -12.96
C LYS A 241 -1.34 -8.95 -11.69
N ARG A 242 -0.16 -9.57 -11.65
CA ARG A 242 0.82 -9.34 -10.59
C ARG A 242 1.62 -8.07 -10.86
N VAL A 243 1.67 -7.18 -9.88
CA VAL A 243 2.29 -5.86 -10.02
C VAL A 243 3.24 -5.59 -8.86
N VAL A 244 4.48 -5.27 -9.18
CA VAL A 244 5.50 -4.77 -8.25
C VAL A 244 5.63 -3.26 -8.47
N TYR A 245 4.96 -2.47 -7.64
CA TYR A 245 5.02 -1.00 -7.72
C TYR A 245 6.11 -0.45 -6.79
N LEU A 246 7.06 0.26 -7.38
CA LEU A 246 8.15 0.96 -6.70
C LEU A 246 7.93 2.48 -6.85
N PRO A 247 7.24 3.12 -5.89
CA PRO A 247 6.74 4.49 -6.06
C PRO A 247 7.82 5.57 -6.00
N ASP A 248 8.96 5.30 -5.35
CA ASP A 248 10.01 6.29 -5.19
C ASP A 248 11.41 5.66 -5.14
N CYS A 249 12.15 5.79 -6.22
CA CYS A 249 13.52 5.29 -6.28
C CYS A 249 14.48 5.95 -5.26
N ARG A 250 14.12 7.10 -4.67
CA ARG A 250 14.93 7.71 -3.59
C ARG A 250 14.90 6.86 -2.33
N GLU A 251 13.72 6.37 -1.96
CA GLU A 251 13.56 5.50 -0.78
C GLU A 251 14.07 4.08 -1.07
N LEU A 252 13.86 3.58 -2.30
CA LEU A 252 14.47 2.32 -2.76
C LEU A 252 15.99 2.33 -2.53
N ALA A 253 16.67 3.40 -2.92
CA ALA A 253 18.11 3.49 -2.77
C ALA A 253 18.58 3.57 -1.31
N LYS A 254 17.71 3.88 -0.33
CA LYS A 254 18.09 3.91 1.09
C LYS A 254 18.18 2.49 1.67
N LYS A 255 17.14 1.66 1.46
CA LYS A 255 17.00 0.30 2.00
C LYS A 255 16.40 -0.65 0.93
N PRO A 256 17.17 -1.07 -0.08
CA PRO A 256 16.61 -1.71 -1.26
C PRO A 256 15.94 -3.04 -0.97
N GLU A 257 16.53 -3.89 -0.12
CA GLU A 257 16.03 -5.24 0.15
C GLU A 257 14.62 -5.19 0.74
N ASN A 258 14.44 -4.43 1.82
CA ASN A 258 13.14 -4.31 2.47
C ASN A 258 12.12 -3.61 1.56
N TYR A 259 12.53 -2.57 0.85
CA TYR A 259 11.66 -1.80 -0.01
C TYR A 259 11.10 -2.64 -1.17
N ILE A 260 11.95 -3.46 -1.81
CA ILE A 260 11.54 -4.36 -2.89
C ILE A 260 10.67 -5.49 -2.33
N LYS A 261 11.04 -6.09 -1.20
CA LYS A 261 10.25 -7.15 -0.55
C LYS A 261 8.83 -6.68 -0.24
N LEU A 262 8.65 -5.45 0.25
CA LEU A 262 7.32 -4.88 0.50
C LEU A 262 6.47 -4.75 -0.77
N ALA A 263 7.05 -4.41 -1.91
CA ALA A 263 6.32 -4.40 -3.18
C ALA A 263 5.99 -5.84 -3.66
N LEU A 264 6.94 -6.77 -3.53
CA LEU A 264 6.74 -8.17 -3.88
C LEU A 264 5.67 -8.86 -3.00
N PHE A 265 5.63 -8.58 -1.70
CA PHE A 265 4.61 -9.12 -0.80
C PHE A 265 3.19 -8.71 -1.22
N LEU A 266 3.00 -7.50 -1.76
CA LEU A 266 1.71 -7.10 -2.31
C LEU A 266 1.39 -7.83 -3.62
N ALA A 267 2.39 -7.99 -4.48
CA ALA A 267 2.25 -8.68 -5.77
C ALA A 267 1.85 -10.16 -5.62
N TYR A 268 2.30 -10.80 -4.55
CA TYR A 268 2.07 -12.22 -4.23
C TYR A 268 1.18 -12.40 -2.98
N ILE A 269 0.31 -11.43 -2.68
CA ILE A 269 -0.51 -11.44 -1.46
C ILE A 269 -1.40 -12.69 -1.34
N ASP A 270 -1.71 -13.30 -2.47
CA ASP A 270 -2.52 -14.51 -2.65
C ASP A 270 -1.69 -15.82 -2.62
N ASN A 271 -0.35 -15.74 -2.58
CA ASN A 271 0.53 -16.90 -2.66
C ASN A 271 1.51 -16.95 -1.47
N ILE A 272 1.13 -17.74 -0.46
CA ILE A 272 1.90 -17.88 0.77
C ILE A 272 3.28 -18.53 0.57
N GLU A 273 3.42 -19.44 -0.39
CA GLU A 273 4.71 -20.09 -0.68
C GLU A 273 5.70 -19.06 -1.24
N LYS A 274 5.24 -18.22 -2.17
CA LYS A 274 6.03 -17.12 -2.73
C LYS A 274 6.34 -16.06 -1.66
N ILE A 275 5.39 -15.70 -0.80
CA ILE A 275 5.67 -14.81 0.33
C ILE A 275 6.77 -15.37 1.23
N ASN A 276 6.70 -16.67 1.58
CA ASN A 276 7.73 -17.30 2.41
C ASN A 276 9.09 -17.28 1.71
N GLU A 277 9.14 -17.61 0.42
CA GLU A 277 10.36 -17.53 -0.40
C GLU A 277 10.96 -16.12 -0.35
N ILE A 278 10.17 -15.08 -0.66
CA ILE A 278 10.57 -13.66 -0.58
C ILE A 278 11.05 -13.31 0.83
N SER A 279 10.37 -13.79 1.87
CA SER A 279 10.73 -13.50 3.26
C SER A 279 12.14 -13.99 3.62
N THR A 280 12.59 -15.09 3.01
CA THR A 280 13.92 -15.65 3.23
C THR A 280 15.04 -14.91 2.50
N CYS A 281 14.73 -14.10 1.47
CA CYS A 281 15.72 -13.26 0.79
C CYS A 281 16.34 -12.26 1.77
N LYS A 282 17.68 -12.27 1.87
CA LYS A 282 18.45 -11.40 2.77
C LYS A 282 19.17 -10.28 2.01
N THR A 283 19.50 -10.51 0.76
CA THR A 283 20.27 -9.61 -0.10
C THR A 283 19.49 -9.25 -1.37
N THR A 284 19.93 -8.21 -2.07
CA THR A 284 19.38 -7.87 -3.39
C THR A 284 19.61 -8.98 -4.42
N ASP A 285 20.72 -9.73 -4.33
CA ASP A 285 20.97 -10.87 -5.21
C ASP A 285 19.99 -12.03 -4.98
N ASP A 286 19.60 -12.30 -3.72
CA ASP A 286 18.56 -13.29 -3.42
C ASP A 286 17.22 -12.89 -4.05
N ILE A 287 16.90 -11.60 -4.01
CA ILE A 287 15.68 -11.05 -4.62
C ILE A 287 15.74 -11.13 -6.14
N VAL A 288 16.90 -10.84 -6.74
CA VAL A 288 17.12 -11.00 -8.19
C VAL A 288 16.89 -12.45 -8.61
N ALA A 289 17.48 -13.42 -7.90
CA ALA A 289 17.30 -14.84 -8.20
C ALA A 289 15.83 -15.29 -8.07
N PHE A 290 15.11 -14.76 -7.09
CA PHE A 290 13.66 -14.95 -6.98
C PHE A 290 12.92 -14.42 -8.22
N CYS A 291 13.19 -13.18 -8.63
CA CYS A 291 12.55 -12.59 -9.80
C CYS A 291 12.83 -13.40 -11.08
N GLU A 292 14.11 -13.74 -11.34
CA GLU A 292 14.54 -14.52 -12.51
C GLU A 292 13.84 -15.88 -12.65
N SER A 293 13.49 -16.52 -11.52
CA SER A 293 12.79 -17.81 -11.50
C SER A 293 11.26 -17.69 -11.45
N SER A 294 10.74 -16.48 -11.23
CA SER A 294 9.30 -16.23 -11.11
C SER A 294 8.63 -16.05 -12.47
N GLU A 295 7.30 -16.17 -12.50
CA GLU A 295 6.53 -15.88 -13.70
C GLU A 295 6.59 -14.38 -14.08
N PRO A 296 6.30 -14.00 -15.33
CA PRO A 296 6.29 -12.61 -15.73
C PRO A 296 5.30 -11.77 -14.91
N VAL A 297 5.79 -10.67 -14.32
CA VAL A 297 5.01 -9.70 -13.55
C VAL A 297 5.19 -8.31 -14.14
N TYR A 298 4.38 -7.33 -13.71
CA TYR A 298 4.55 -5.93 -14.09
C TYR A 298 5.35 -5.18 -13.03
N PHE A 299 6.56 -4.76 -13.35
CA PHE A 299 7.30 -3.79 -12.56
C PHE A 299 6.92 -2.38 -12.99
N ILE A 300 6.43 -1.58 -12.05
CA ILE A 300 6.16 -0.16 -12.28
C ILE A 300 7.10 0.63 -11.38
N VAL A 301 8.08 1.31 -11.98
CA VAL A 301 9.17 2.01 -11.30
C VAL A 301 9.04 3.51 -11.54
N ASP A 302 8.62 4.24 -10.52
CA ASP A 302 8.44 5.68 -10.58
C ASP A 302 9.63 6.44 -9.98
N GLN A 303 9.80 7.70 -10.40
CA GLN A 303 10.90 8.58 -10.00
C GLN A 303 12.30 8.07 -10.35
N MET A 304 12.49 7.51 -11.55
CA MET A 304 13.80 7.09 -12.07
C MET A 304 14.85 8.22 -12.06
N ASN A 305 14.43 9.48 -12.02
CA ASN A 305 15.30 10.65 -11.80
C ASN A 305 16.23 10.52 -10.61
N ALA A 306 15.78 9.83 -9.56
CA ALA A 306 16.54 9.63 -8.34
C ALA A 306 17.84 8.85 -8.57
N LEU A 307 17.85 7.98 -9.58
CA LEU A 307 18.96 7.12 -9.93
C LEU A 307 19.76 7.66 -11.12
N ASP A 308 19.39 8.83 -11.64
CA ASP A 308 20.16 9.50 -12.68
C ASP A 308 21.46 10.04 -12.08
N TYR A 309 22.59 9.65 -12.68
CA TYR A 309 23.91 10.09 -12.27
C TYR A 309 24.12 11.60 -12.45
N ARG A 310 23.42 12.22 -13.41
CA ARG A 310 23.50 13.68 -13.66
C ARG A 310 22.65 14.51 -12.70
N ASN A 311 21.71 13.90 -11.99
CA ASN A 311 20.91 14.59 -10.98
C ASN A 311 21.64 14.64 -9.64
N ASN A 312 21.83 15.85 -9.09
CA ASN A 312 22.33 16.02 -7.73
C ASN A 312 21.26 15.59 -6.72
N THR A 313 21.30 14.32 -6.33
CA THR A 313 20.45 13.74 -5.30
C THR A 313 21.30 13.47 -4.07
N GLU A 314 20.70 13.32 -2.90
CA GLU A 314 21.38 12.88 -1.67
C GLU A 314 21.97 11.46 -1.73
N ILE A 315 21.81 10.75 -2.86
CA ILE A 315 22.30 9.40 -3.11
C ILE A 315 23.65 9.46 -3.84
N VAL A 316 24.65 8.78 -3.27
CA VAL A 316 25.99 8.64 -3.85
C VAL A 316 25.94 7.90 -5.20
N GLU A 317 26.72 8.35 -6.18
CA GLU A 317 26.70 7.83 -7.56
C GLU A 317 26.91 6.32 -7.66
N VAL A 318 27.88 5.76 -6.93
CA VAL A 318 28.14 4.31 -6.90
C VAL A 318 26.87 3.55 -6.49
N LYS A 319 26.14 4.06 -5.49
CA LYS A 319 24.90 3.44 -5.02
C LYS A 319 23.80 3.52 -6.08
N LYS A 320 23.70 4.62 -6.84
CA LYS A 320 22.75 4.73 -7.96
C LYS A 320 23.01 3.65 -9.01
N ALA A 321 24.28 3.46 -9.40
CA ALA A 321 24.67 2.44 -10.37
C ALA A 321 24.32 1.02 -9.87
N THR A 322 24.61 0.72 -8.60
CA THR A 322 24.25 -0.57 -8.00
C THR A 322 22.74 -0.81 -7.99
N ILE A 323 21.92 0.18 -7.61
CA ILE A 323 20.47 0.02 -7.60
C ILE A 323 19.91 -0.12 -9.01
N LEU A 324 20.47 0.60 -9.98
CA LEU A 324 20.07 0.48 -11.37
C LEU A 324 20.40 -0.90 -11.95
N ASP A 325 21.57 -1.47 -11.61
CA ASP A 325 21.94 -2.84 -11.96
C ASP A 325 20.95 -3.85 -11.37
N VAL A 326 20.65 -3.75 -10.07
CA VAL A 326 19.67 -4.60 -9.38
C VAL A 326 18.30 -4.50 -10.06
N LEU A 327 17.81 -3.29 -10.36
CA LEU A 327 16.55 -3.10 -11.08
C LEU A 327 16.57 -3.78 -12.45
N ASN A 328 17.61 -3.57 -13.25
CA ASN A 328 17.68 -4.15 -14.59
C ASN A 328 17.72 -5.68 -14.56
N ARG A 329 18.46 -6.27 -13.62
CA ARG A 329 18.50 -7.73 -13.43
C ARG A 329 17.14 -8.27 -13.00
N MET A 330 16.51 -7.65 -11.99
CA MET A 330 15.18 -8.04 -11.52
C MET A 330 14.09 -7.91 -12.57
N THR A 331 14.20 -7.00 -13.54
CA THR A 331 13.14 -6.75 -14.53
C THR A 331 13.38 -7.44 -15.87
N SER A 332 14.53 -8.09 -16.06
CA SER A 332 15.00 -8.61 -17.35
C SER A 332 14.00 -9.51 -18.08
N GLU A 333 13.28 -10.38 -17.34
CA GLU A 333 12.29 -11.32 -17.88
C GLU A 333 10.84 -10.90 -17.59
N HIS A 334 10.62 -9.66 -17.16
CA HIS A 334 9.33 -9.11 -16.74
C HIS A 334 8.92 -7.90 -17.58
N TYR A 335 7.68 -7.42 -17.40
CA TYR A 335 7.22 -6.20 -18.06
C TYR A 335 7.61 -5.00 -17.19
N CYS A 336 8.39 -4.06 -17.74
CA CYS A 336 8.85 -2.91 -16.96
C CYS A 336 8.24 -1.61 -17.48
N VAL A 337 7.69 -0.81 -16.57
CA VAL A 337 7.23 0.56 -16.84
C VAL A 337 8.03 1.50 -15.97
N LYS A 338 8.84 2.35 -16.58
CA LYS A 338 9.73 3.31 -15.91
C LYS A 338 9.23 4.73 -16.12
N SER A 339 9.31 5.58 -15.09
CA SER A 339 8.89 6.98 -15.20
C SER A 339 9.92 7.98 -14.68
N SER A 340 10.09 9.06 -15.43
CA SER A 340 11.02 10.16 -15.16
C SER A 340 10.39 11.51 -15.52
N SER A 341 10.94 12.63 -15.04
CA SER A 341 10.55 13.95 -15.56
C SER A 341 11.41 14.35 -16.75
N ALA A 342 10.89 15.23 -17.60
CA ALA A 342 11.55 15.65 -18.84
C ALA A 342 12.87 16.41 -18.64
N ASN A 343 13.18 16.87 -17.42
CA ASN A 343 14.49 17.43 -17.06
C ASN A 343 15.51 16.37 -16.66
N ASN A 344 15.18 15.09 -16.77
CA ASN A 344 16.13 13.98 -16.61
C ASN A 344 17.03 13.92 -17.84
N GLU A 345 18.24 14.40 -17.68
CA GLU A 345 19.23 14.58 -18.73
C GLU A 345 19.68 13.23 -19.33
N SER A 346 19.74 12.18 -18.50
CA SER A 346 20.00 10.82 -18.98
C SER A 346 18.83 10.26 -19.80
N ALA A 347 17.58 10.57 -19.45
CA ALA A 347 16.41 10.21 -20.24
C ALA A 347 16.41 10.94 -21.59
N LEU A 348 16.81 12.22 -21.63
CA LEU A 348 17.00 12.98 -22.87
C LEU A 348 18.10 12.37 -23.76
N TYR A 349 19.19 11.89 -23.16
CA TYR A 349 20.25 11.19 -23.90
C TYR A 349 19.83 9.79 -24.38
N LEU A 350 19.01 9.07 -23.60
CA LEU A 350 18.40 7.82 -24.01
C LEU A 350 17.39 8.02 -25.14
N ILE A 351 16.68 9.16 -25.18
CA ILE A 351 15.74 9.48 -26.26
C ILE A 351 16.42 9.48 -27.64
N GLN A 352 17.70 9.86 -27.70
CA GLN A 352 18.48 9.88 -28.93
C GLN A 352 18.99 8.49 -29.36
N LYS A 353 18.95 7.49 -28.47
CA LYS A 353 19.37 6.12 -28.76
C LYS A 353 18.17 5.29 -29.23
N GLN A 354 18.39 4.39 -30.20
CA GLN A 354 17.44 3.32 -30.52
C GLN A 354 17.45 2.31 -29.36
N THR A 355 16.53 2.47 -28.42
CA THR A 355 16.32 1.52 -27.33
C THR A 355 15.11 0.65 -27.64
N ASN A 356 15.14 -0.60 -27.20
CA ASN A 356 14.07 -1.57 -27.42
C ASN A 356 12.95 -1.39 -26.38
N ASP A 357 12.44 -0.16 -26.23
CA ASP A 357 11.36 0.23 -25.31
C ASP A 357 10.28 1.07 -26.00
N ARG A 358 9.04 1.00 -25.49
CA ARG A 358 7.93 1.89 -25.87
C ARG A 358 8.01 3.19 -25.11
N ARG A 359 7.77 4.32 -25.76
CA ARG A 359 7.87 5.64 -25.13
C ARG A 359 6.52 6.37 -25.10
N ILE A 360 6.22 7.02 -23.98
CA ILE A 360 5.01 7.83 -23.82
C ILE A 360 5.39 9.21 -23.28
N GLU A 361 4.95 10.23 -24.02
CA GLU A 361 5.16 11.63 -23.69
C GLU A 361 3.93 12.24 -23.02
N LEU A 362 4.12 12.81 -21.82
CA LEU A 362 3.06 13.43 -21.03
C LEU A 362 3.42 14.88 -20.68
N TYR A 363 3.19 15.78 -21.63
CA TYR A 363 3.52 17.20 -21.52
C TYR A 363 2.30 18.10 -21.27
N GLY A 364 2.56 19.26 -20.67
CA GLY A 364 1.56 20.30 -20.43
C GLY A 364 0.83 20.15 -19.10
N GLY A 365 -0.46 20.45 -19.11
CA GLY A 365 -1.35 20.43 -17.96
C GLY A 365 -2.68 19.77 -18.29
N PHE A 366 -3.73 20.12 -17.57
CA PHE A 366 -5.09 19.72 -17.92
C PHE A 366 -5.52 20.30 -19.28
N ASP A 367 -6.23 19.50 -20.06
CA ASP A 367 -6.97 20.01 -21.22
C ASP A 367 -8.21 20.82 -20.81
N GLU A 368 -8.95 21.40 -21.75
CA GLU A 368 -10.12 22.25 -21.46
C GLU A 368 -11.19 21.56 -20.59
N ASP A 369 -11.47 20.28 -20.87
CA ASP A 369 -12.49 19.51 -20.15
C ASP A 369 -11.98 19.09 -18.77
N GLU A 370 -10.74 18.61 -18.70
CA GLU A 370 -10.06 18.32 -17.43
C GLU A 370 -10.00 19.58 -16.54
N MET A 371 -9.67 20.73 -17.11
CA MET A 371 -9.60 22.00 -16.38
C MET A 371 -10.96 22.44 -15.88
N SER A 372 -12.01 22.29 -16.70
CA SER A 372 -13.39 22.60 -16.32
C SER A 372 -13.85 21.77 -15.11
N GLN A 373 -13.60 20.45 -15.13
CA GLN A 373 -13.94 19.58 -14.01
C GLN A 373 -13.12 19.88 -12.76
N TRP A 374 -11.84 20.24 -12.91
CA TRP A 374 -11.02 20.66 -11.78
C TRP A 374 -11.58 21.91 -11.09
N TRP A 375 -11.99 22.94 -11.85
CA TRP A 375 -12.63 24.13 -11.29
C TRP A 375 -13.92 23.79 -10.55
N MET A 376 -14.76 22.91 -11.11
CA MET A 376 -16.01 22.48 -10.48
C MET A 376 -15.75 21.81 -9.12
N GLN A 377 -14.78 20.88 -9.08
CA GLN A 377 -14.46 20.13 -7.86
C GLN A 377 -13.88 21.01 -6.75
N ASN A 378 -13.11 22.03 -7.11
CA ASN A 378 -12.41 22.88 -6.13
C ASN A 378 -13.18 24.16 -5.77
N ARG A 379 -14.39 24.37 -6.33
CA ARG A 379 -15.15 25.62 -6.19
C ARG A 379 -15.36 26.07 -4.74
N GLU A 380 -15.59 25.13 -3.83
CA GLU A 380 -15.85 25.44 -2.41
C GLU A 380 -14.57 25.83 -1.64
N ASN A 381 -13.41 25.37 -2.13
CA ASN A 381 -12.10 25.60 -1.50
C ASN A 381 -11.33 26.76 -2.14
N LEU A 382 -11.98 27.51 -3.03
CA LEU A 382 -11.38 28.59 -3.81
C LEU A 382 -12.16 29.89 -3.57
N PRO A 383 -11.49 31.05 -3.55
CA PRO A 383 -12.21 32.31 -3.50
C PRO A 383 -13.04 32.50 -4.77
N SER A 384 -14.09 33.32 -4.68
CA SER A 384 -14.88 33.70 -5.84
C SER A 384 -13.98 34.40 -6.87
N MET A 385 -14.01 33.90 -8.12
CA MET A 385 -13.21 34.43 -9.22
C MET A 385 -14.09 34.64 -10.46
N ASP A 386 -13.85 35.74 -11.16
CA ASP A 386 -14.39 35.96 -12.51
C ASP A 386 -13.62 35.17 -13.58
N ASP A 387 -14.12 35.22 -14.82
CA ASP A 387 -13.54 34.47 -15.93
C ASP A 387 -12.14 34.96 -16.33
N GLU A 388 -11.83 36.26 -16.12
CA GLU A 388 -10.51 36.82 -16.44
C GLU A 388 -9.46 36.35 -15.42
N GLN A 389 -9.83 36.36 -14.15
CA GLN A 389 -9.02 35.82 -13.05
C GLN A 389 -8.73 34.33 -13.24
N ARG A 390 -9.73 33.53 -13.63
CA ARG A 390 -9.53 32.09 -13.93
C ARG A 390 -8.58 31.89 -15.10
N LYS A 391 -8.75 32.62 -16.21
CA LYS A 391 -7.83 32.56 -17.37
C LYS A 391 -6.40 32.93 -16.98
N LYS A 392 -6.24 33.91 -16.09
CA LYS A 392 -4.93 34.32 -15.56
C LYS A 392 -4.25 33.22 -14.74
N ILE A 393 -5.01 32.50 -13.90
CA ILE A 393 -4.51 31.30 -13.19
C ILE A 393 -4.08 30.23 -14.19
N GLU A 394 -4.95 29.88 -15.14
CA GLU A 394 -4.69 28.83 -16.12
C GLU A 394 -3.44 29.11 -16.95
N TYR A 395 -3.30 30.34 -17.45
CA TYR A 395 -2.13 30.78 -18.20
C TYR A 395 -0.85 30.65 -17.38
N THR A 396 -0.89 31.11 -16.13
CA THR A 396 0.31 31.19 -15.27
C THR A 396 0.75 29.82 -14.77
N THR A 397 -0.20 28.93 -14.52
CA THR A 397 0.08 27.56 -14.10
C THR A 397 0.32 26.63 -15.29
N GLY A 398 0.04 27.07 -16.52
CA GLY A 398 -0.01 26.19 -17.70
C GLY A 398 -1.00 25.05 -17.54
N ARG A 399 -2.04 25.26 -16.71
CA ARG A 399 -2.99 24.23 -16.24
C ARG A 399 -2.32 23.01 -15.60
N ASN A 400 -1.11 23.16 -15.08
CA ASN A 400 -0.36 22.06 -14.48
C ASN A 400 -0.98 21.63 -13.14
N PRO A 401 -1.35 20.35 -12.96
CA PRO A 401 -2.05 19.89 -11.75
C PRO A 401 -1.31 20.20 -10.44
N LEU A 402 0.02 20.08 -10.42
CA LEU A 402 0.82 20.42 -9.24
C LEU A 402 0.73 21.92 -8.92
N PHE A 403 0.87 22.77 -9.92
CA PHE A 403 0.81 24.23 -9.69
C PHE A 403 -0.58 24.69 -9.31
N LEU A 404 -1.61 24.09 -9.90
CA LEU A 404 -3.00 24.30 -9.53
C LEU A 404 -3.29 23.86 -8.10
N SER A 405 -2.67 22.78 -7.60
CA SER A 405 -2.84 22.33 -6.21
C SER A 405 -2.36 23.31 -5.14
N PHE A 406 -1.57 24.33 -5.52
CA PHE A 406 -1.14 25.38 -4.59
C PHE A 406 -2.17 26.51 -4.43
N LEU A 407 -3.24 26.50 -5.24
CA LEU A 407 -4.26 27.53 -5.23
C LEU A 407 -5.32 27.34 -4.12
N PRO A 408 -5.85 26.12 -3.86
CA PRO A 408 -6.77 25.92 -2.74
C PRO A 408 -6.13 26.26 -1.39
N GLY A 409 -6.87 26.96 -0.52
CA GLY A 409 -6.39 27.42 0.77
C GLY A 409 -7.43 28.20 1.58
N SER A 410 -7.02 28.77 2.71
CA SER A 410 -7.90 29.50 3.63
C SER A 410 -8.14 30.96 3.24
N GLU A 411 -7.62 31.39 2.08
CA GLU A 411 -7.71 32.76 1.60
C GLU A 411 -9.15 33.13 1.24
N LYS A 412 -9.59 34.30 1.71
CA LYS A 412 -10.97 34.79 1.52
C LYS A 412 -11.19 35.47 0.17
N ASN A 413 -10.13 35.87 -0.53
CA ASN A 413 -10.20 36.63 -1.78
C ASN A 413 -9.12 36.20 -2.78
N PHE A 414 -9.32 36.58 -4.05
CA PHE A 414 -8.44 36.24 -5.16
C PHE A 414 -7.03 36.81 -5.02
N ASP A 415 -6.88 38.07 -4.61
CA ASP A 415 -5.57 38.75 -4.58
C ASP A 415 -4.59 38.08 -3.61
N ASP A 416 -5.08 37.65 -2.44
CA ASP A 416 -4.30 36.92 -1.46
C ASP A 416 -3.89 35.54 -1.98
N ALA A 417 -4.85 34.77 -2.52
CA ALA A 417 -4.59 33.45 -3.11
C ALA A 417 -3.58 33.55 -4.28
N TRP A 418 -3.73 34.59 -5.10
CA TRP A 418 -2.85 34.86 -6.24
C TRP A 418 -1.43 35.23 -5.81
N LYS A 419 -1.30 36.08 -4.79
CA LYS A 419 0.00 36.46 -4.22
C LYS A 419 0.73 35.25 -3.63
N ARG A 420 0.01 34.39 -2.90
CA ARG A 420 0.56 33.14 -2.38
C ARG A 420 0.99 32.19 -3.49
N LEU A 421 0.12 31.96 -4.49
CA LEU A 421 0.46 31.11 -5.63
C LEU A 421 1.74 31.59 -6.30
N LYS A 422 1.85 32.90 -6.58
CA LYS A 422 3.07 33.48 -7.15
C LYS A 422 4.29 33.25 -6.28
N LEU A 423 4.19 33.45 -4.97
CA LEU A 423 5.31 33.25 -4.05
C LEU A 423 5.79 31.80 -4.08
N ILE A 424 4.87 30.83 -3.98
CA ILE A 424 5.20 29.40 -4.02
C ILE A 424 5.81 29.02 -5.38
N LEU A 425 5.24 29.51 -6.49
CA LEU A 425 5.78 29.26 -7.81
C LEU A 425 7.18 29.86 -7.94
N MET A 426 7.42 31.08 -7.47
CA MET A 426 8.76 31.68 -7.46
C MET A 426 9.73 30.82 -6.64
N GLU A 427 9.40 30.45 -5.41
CA GLU A 427 10.28 29.62 -4.58
C GLU A 427 10.59 28.26 -5.22
N LYS A 428 9.58 27.56 -5.75
CA LYS A 428 9.73 26.21 -6.30
C LYS A 428 10.33 26.17 -7.71
N ILE A 429 10.04 27.18 -8.53
CA ILE A 429 10.49 27.22 -9.93
C ILE A 429 11.82 27.97 -10.05
N GLN A 430 12.04 29.07 -9.32
CA GLN A 430 13.25 29.87 -9.47
C GLN A 430 14.51 29.05 -9.14
N VAL A 431 14.50 28.29 -8.04
CA VAL A 431 15.63 27.42 -7.67
C VAL A 431 15.89 26.34 -8.75
N GLN A 432 14.83 25.73 -9.28
CA GLN A 432 14.98 24.69 -10.31
C GLN A 432 15.40 25.26 -11.68
N MET A 433 14.88 26.43 -12.07
CA MET A 433 15.24 27.10 -13.32
C MET A 433 16.65 27.68 -13.28
N THR A 434 17.10 28.23 -12.15
CA THR A 434 18.49 28.68 -11.99
C THR A 434 19.44 27.50 -12.15
N ASN A 435 19.20 26.38 -11.45
CA ASN A 435 20.00 25.16 -11.60
C ASN A 435 19.99 24.61 -13.04
N PHE A 436 18.83 24.57 -13.70
CA PHE A 436 18.72 24.11 -15.09
C PHE A 436 19.44 25.02 -16.09
N SER A 437 19.37 26.34 -15.88
CA SER A 437 20.08 27.31 -16.72
C SER A 437 21.61 27.23 -16.58
N ASP A 438 22.09 26.90 -15.37
CA ASP A 438 23.52 26.72 -15.10
C ASP A 438 24.05 25.39 -15.66
N ILE A 439 23.21 24.35 -15.72
CA ILE A 439 23.51 23.09 -16.42
C ILE A 439 23.67 23.34 -17.92
N ILE A 440 22.70 24.00 -18.57
CA ILE A 440 22.76 24.33 -20.01
C ILE A 440 23.99 25.20 -20.35
N LYS A 441 24.38 26.12 -19.46
CA LYS A 441 25.56 26.97 -19.68
C LYS A 441 26.87 26.18 -19.68
N ARG A 442 27.01 25.11 -18.88
CA ARG A 442 28.20 24.25 -18.90
C ARG A 442 28.29 23.44 -20.19
N GLU A 443 27.18 22.85 -20.62
CA GLU A 443 27.19 21.96 -21.80
C GLU A 443 27.40 22.69 -23.12
N ARG A 444 27.12 24.00 -23.21
CA ARG A 444 27.26 24.76 -24.47
C ARG A 444 28.68 25.22 -24.81
N TRP A 445 29.67 24.98 -23.95
CA TRP A 445 31.04 25.49 -24.15
C TRP A 445 32.14 24.42 -24.00
N ASP A 446 31.79 23.17 -23.67
CA ASP A 446 32.75 22.06 -23.50
C ASP A 446 32.72 21.03 -24.66
N THR A 447 32.37 21.46 -25.88
CA THR A 447 32.61 20.68 -27.13
C THR A 447 33.60 21.36 -28.04
#